data_AF-B7FWB5-F1
#
_entry.id   AF-B7FWB5-F1
#
_cell.length_a   1.000
_cell.length_b   1.000
_cell.length_c   1.000
_cell.angle_alpha   90.00
_cell.angle_beta   90.00
_cell.angle_gamma   90.00
#
_symmetry.space_group_name_H-M   'P 1'
#
loop_
_entity.id
_entity.type
_entity.pdbx_description
1 polymer ?
#
loop_
_entity_poly.entity_id
_entity_poly.type
_entity_poly.pdbx_seq_one_letter_code
_entity_poly.pdbx_strand_id
1 'polypeptide(L)'
;MVIVVRHTVIWLLLLSLHAAVNVESFSSVASQFRSGYKSARTLSSLDAKPQRLKENVDGVVYVNDKCINCAACAAFAPASFSRSNSDNAHFVHHQPETLDEIEHARAALAACPVAAIRVETLAERRHRASTPEQKQLIEDDWTEQEESLVRKMAINPARNGLPKPFPKPLLGLPNAYWVGHHNERSFGGVPYLFQASVAGKSKWILVDTPKYSKSSLDAVVSVTGPEGPDYLFLTHVDDTADHGKWASHFPSLQRIFHDGDLGEHNWLGDETLADVEILLSKQPRSDETVLTAYQIDGTILSEKWQDTLEDDVVILHTPGHSPGSICLYWRSNKLSKDQHDGVVFTGDTYGYTTRNGGQMTAFPRYGNNLRTLANSLTGLLSLDWHTIAPGHGEVRDYSNHNGSADDVKELQRAEMQTAVEEMMSSGRW
;
A
#
# COMPACT_ATOMS: atom_id res chain seq x y z
N MET A 1 -52.31 -5.86 -40.01
CA MET A 1 -53.21 -4.69 -39.91
C MET A 1 -54.51 -5.18 -39.27
N VAL A 2 -54.68 -4.95 -37.97
CA VAL A 2 -55.95 -4.79 -37.22
C VAL A 2 -55.55 -4.56 -35.75
N ILE A 3 -56.12 -3.50 -35.19
CA ILE A 3 -55.97 -2.97 -33.84
C ILE A 3 -56.86 -3.78 -32.89
N VAL A 4 -56.41 -4.05 -31.66
CA VAL A 4 -57.30 -4.26 -30.51
C VAL A 4 -56.74 -3.54 -29.27
N VAL A 5 -57.65 -2.82 -28.63
CA VAL A 5 -57.54 -1.85 -27.53
C VAL A 5 -57.61 -2.54 -26.17
N ARG A 6 -56.94 -2.00 -25.13
CA ARG A 6 -57.34 -2.22 -23.73
C ARG A 6 -57.22 -0.97 -22.85
N HIS A 7 -58.40 -0.42 -22.60
CA HIS A 7 -59.03 0.03 -21.35
C HIS A 7 -58.33 0.93 -20.31
N THR A 8 -59.09 2.00 -20.08
CA THR A 8 -59.05 3.13 -19.14
C THR A 8 -59.30 2.76 -17.68
N VAL A 9 -58.70 3.55 -16.79
CA VAL A 9 -58.83 3.57 -15.32
C VAL A 9 -60.02 4.47 -14.91
N ILE A 10 -60.84 4.03 -13.95
CA ILE A 10 -61.77 4.90 -13.19
C ILE A 10 -61.69 4.58 -11.68
N TRP A 11 -61.70 5.67 -10.91
CA TRP A 11 -61.65 5.85 -9.46
C TRP A 11 -62.87 5.32 -8.67
N LEU A 12 -62.65 5.02 -7.37
CA LEU A 12 -63.65 5.27 -6.32
C LEU A 12 -63.00 5.39 -4.92
N LEU A 13 -63.44 6.40 -4.18
CA LEU A 13 -63.11 6.77 -2.80
C LEU A 13 -63.58 5.74 -1.76
N LEU A 14 -62.98 5.75 -0.56
CA LEU A 14 -63.71 5.70 0.71
C LEU A 14 -62.85 6.14 1.92
N LEU A 15 -63.49 6.90 2.81
CA LEU A 15 -62.98 7.55 4.02
C LEU A 15 -62.85 6.61 5.24
N SER A 16 -61.78 6.84 6.01
CA SER A 16 -61.58 6.78 7.48
C SER A 16 -62.50 5.95 8.40
N LEU A 17 -61.87 5.11 9.25
CA LEU A 17 -62.24 4.93 10.66
C LEU A 17 -61.00 4.62 11.52
N HIS A 18 -60.89 5.27 12.68
CA HIS A 18 -59.81 5.15 13.66
C HIS A 18 -59.96 3.88 14.53
N ALA A 19 -58.85 3.22 14.86
CA ALA A 19 -58.67 2.53 16.13
C ALA A 19 -57.18 2.48 16.49
N ALA A 20 -56.85 3.04 17.65
CA ALA A 20 -55.52 3.03 18.26
C ALA A 20 -55.24 1.65 18.89
N VAL A 21 -54.02 1.14 18.73
CA VAL A 21 -53.44 0.14 19.63
C VAL A 21 -51.97 0.51 19.87
N ASN A 22 -51.65 0.65 21.16
CA ASN A 22 -50.36 0.96 21.74
C ASN A 22 -49.27 -0.05 21.34
N VAL A 23 -48.07 0.46 21.06
CA VAL A 23 -46.84 -0.33 21.09
C VAL A 23 -45.91 0.33 22.09
N GLU A 24 -45.98 -0.12 23.35
CA GLU A 24 -44.92 0.06 24.34
C GLU A 24 -44.12 -1.25 24.48
N SER A 25 -42.84 -1.07 24.77
CA SER A 25 -41.83 -2.05 25.17
C SER A 25 -41.23 -2.92 24.05
N PHE A 26 -40.01 -2.55 23.65
CA PHE A 26 -38.80 -3.39 23.74
C PHE A 26 -37.58 -2.50 23.42
N SER A 27 -37.24 -1.62 24.36
CA SER A 27 -36.02 -0.82 24.35
C SER A 27 -35.20 -1.11 25.61
N SER A 28 -34.28 -2.07 25.50
CA SER A 28 -33.23 -2.44 26.46
C SER A 28 -32.78 -3.82 25.96
N VAL A 29 -31.78 -3.96 25.09
CA VAL A 29 -30.37 -4.26 25.44
C VAL A 29 -29.40 -3.79 24.33
N ALA A 30 -29.47 -2.53 23.89
CA ALA A 30 -28.60 -1.99 22.83
C ALA A 30 -27.82 -0.73 23.26
N SER A 31 -27.42 -0.65 24.53
CA SER A 31 -26.77 0.54 25.11
C SER A 31 -25.43 0.30 25.83
N GLN A 32 -24.69 -0.78 25.53
CA GLN A 32 -23.42 -1.04 26.23
C GLN A 32 -22.16 -1.29 25.37
N PHE A 33 -22.21 -1.06 24.04
CA PHE A 33 -21.01 -0.97 23.20
C PHE A 33 -21.06 0.23 22.24
N ARG A 34 -21.50 1.39 22.75
CA ARG A 34 -21.39 2.70 22.05
C ARG A 34 -20.64 3.68 22.93
N SER A 35 -19.34 3.44 23.12
CA SER A 35 -18.43 4.39 23.76
C SER A 35 -17.01 4.18 23.23
N GLY A 36 -16.64 4.99 22.24
CA GLY A 36 -15.33 5.01 21.59
C GLY A 36 -15.50 5.09 20.09
N TYR A 37 -15.05 6.18 19.46
CA TYR A 37 -15.25 6.52 18.04
C TYR A 37 -16.64 7.05 17.64
N LYS A 38 -17.07 8.12 18.32
CA LYS A 38 -17.70 9.24 17.60
C LYS A 38 -16.76 10.42 17.73
N SER A 39 -15.99 10.67 16.68
CA SER A 39 -15.29 11.95 16.49
C SER A 39 -16.35 13.05 16.57
N ALA A 40 -16.29 13.83 17.64
CA ALA A 40 -16.88 15.15 17.65
C ALA A 40 -16.13 15.95 16.59
N ARG A 41 -16.71 16.08 15.39
CA ARG A 41 -16.36 17.18 14.48
C ARG A 41 -16.86 18.47 15.12
N THR A 42 -16.08 18.96 16.07
CA THR A 42 -16.07 20.37 16.42
C THR A 42 -15.73 21.11 15.13
N LEU A 43 -16.63 21.95 14.65
CA LEU A 43 -16.31 22.97 13.65
C LEU A 43 -15.32 23.96 14.29
N SER A 44 -14.05 23.59 14.35
CA SER A 44 -12.98 24.46 14.84
C SER A 44 -11.69 24.22 14.05
N SER A 45 -11.58 24.97 12.96
CA SER A 45 -10.38 25.64 12.46
C SER A 45 -10.47 25.67 10.94
N LEU A 46 -10.32 26.86 10.37
CA LEU A 46 -9.65 26.95 9.08
C LEU A 46 -8.35 26.15 9.25
N ASP A 47 -8.19 25.04 8.52
CA ASP A 47 -7.09 24.08 8.73
C ASP A 47 -5.78 24.82 9.01
N ALA A 48 -5.26 24.69 10.23
CA ALA A 48 -4.00 25.32 10.59
C ALA A 48 -2.93 24.87 9.57
N LYS A 49 -2.16 25.85 9.05
CA LYS A 49 -1.10 25.55 8.07
C LYS A 49 -0.16 24.48 8.66
N PRO A 50 0.21 23.44 7.89
CA PRO A 50 1.13 22.41 8.36
C PRO A 50 2.41 23.01 8.95
N GLN A 51 2.85 22.49 10.09
CA GLN A 51 4.02 23.00 10.81
C GLN A 51 5.23 22.08 10.61
N ARG A 52 6.41 22.67 10.42
CA ARG A 52 7.68 21.93 10.38
C ARG A 52 7.90 21.21 11.72
N LEU A 53 8.25 19.92 11.68
CA LEU A 53 8.61 19.18 12.90
C LEU A 53 9.93 19.72 13.47
N LYS A 54 10.01 19.82 14.81
CA LYS A 54 11.18 20.36 15.51
C LYS A 54 12.45 19.51 15.35
N GLU A 55 12.27 18.22 15.06
CA GLU A 55 13.36 17.25 14.91
C GLU A 55 14.10 17.37 13.58
N ASN A 56 13.51 18.04 12.57
CA ASN A 56 14.23 18.25 11.31
C ASN A 56 15.50 19.05 11.56
N VAL A 57 16.61 18.64 10.93
CA VAL A 57 17.79 19.49 10.81
C VAL A 57 17.48 20.75 9.99
N ASP A 58 18.30 21.78 10.18
CA ASP A 58 18.18 23.01 9.42
C ASP A 58 18.40 22.76 7.92
N GLY A 59 17.73 23.56 7.08
CA GLY A 59 17.78 23.44 5.62
C GLY A 59 16.41 23.50 4.95
N VAL A 60 16.41 23.39 3.61
CA VAL A 60 15.22 23.59 2.77
C VAL A 60 14.31 22.37 2.72
N VAL A 61 14.83 21.15 2.85
CA VAL A 61 14.00 19.93 2.88
C VAL A 61 13.56 19.67 4.32
N TYR A 62 12.26 19.43 4.53
CA TYR A 62 11.74 19.13 5.87
C TYR A 62 10.47 18.28 5.83
N VAL A 63 10.17 17.65 6.96
CA VAL A 63 8.88 16.98 7.20
C VAL A 63 8.00 17.83 8.12
N ASN A 64 6.71 17.92 7.81
CA ASN A 64 5.72 18.61 8.62
C ASN A 64 4.84 17.67 9.47
N ASP A 65 4.03 18.25 10.34
CA ASP A 65 3.11 17.59 11.27
C ASP A 65 1.93 16.82 10.63
N LYS A 66 1.85 16.77 9.29
CA LYS A 66 0.93 15.86 8.58
C LYS A 66 1.52 14.46 8.37
N CYS A 67 2.78 14.22 8.76
CA CYS A 67 3.39 12.89 8.66
C CYS A 67 2.54 11.84 9.40
N ILE A 68 2.28 10.72 8.73
CA ILE A 68 1.50 9.59 9.29
C ILE A 68 2.38 8.39 9.67
N ASN A 69 3.71 8.56 9.68
CA ASN A 69 4.68 7.50 10.01
C ASN A 69 4.55 6.23 9.14
N CYS A 70 4.28 6.38 7.84
CA CYS A 70 4.16 5.28 6.87
C CYS A 70 5.50 4.73 6.34
N ALA A 71 6.64 5.26 6.80
CA ALA A 71 8.00 4.82 6.43
C ALA A 71 8.45 5.00 4.97
N ALA A 72 7.57 5.40 4.04
CA ALA A 72 7.93 5.60 2.62
C ALA A 72 9.20 6.45 2.41
N CYS A 73 9.39 7.50 3.20
CA CYS A 73 10.57 8.36 3.08
C CYS A 73 11.88 7.67 3.49
N ALA A 74 11.85 6.88 4.57
CA ALA A 74 13.03 6.15 5.04
C ALA A 74 13.36 4.99 4.11
N ALA A 75 12.34 4.34 3.52
CA ALA A 75 12.53 3.29 2.54
C ALA A 75 13.24 3.79 1.26
N PHE A 76 12.88 4.97 0.76
CA PHE A 76 13.48 5.52 -0.47
C PHE A 76 14.75 6.34 -0.23
N ALA A 77 14.90 6.97 0.93
CA ALA A 77 15.98 7.91 1.23
C ALA A 77 16.47 7.81 2.68
N PRO A 78 16.98 6.64 3.10
CA PRO A 78 17.43 6.41 4.48
C PRO A 78 18.60 7.32 4.88
N ALA A 79 19.38 7.82 3.91
CA ALA A 79 20.45 8.78 4.17
C ALA A 79 19.94 10.17 4.59
N SER A 80 18.69 10.54 4.26
CA SER A 80 18.13 11.87 4.58
C SER A 80 17.03 11.81 5.62
N PHE A 81 16.24 10.74 5.67
CA PHE A 81 15.08 10.63 6.54
C PHE A 81 15.28 9.56 7.62
N SER A 82 14.94 9.91 8.85
CA SER A 82 14.95 8.98 9.98
C SER A 82 13.64 9.04 10.75
N ARG A 83 13.39 8.02 11.57
CA ARG A 83 12.19 7.90 12.40
C ARG A 83 12.40 8.59 13.74
N SER A 84 11.39 9.34 14.19
CA SER A 84 11.40 9.99 15.50
C SER A 84 11.52 8.97 16.63
N ASN A 85 12.16 9.36 17.74
CA ASN A 85 12.25 8.53 18.95
C ASN A 85 10.87 8.24 19.57
N SER A 86 9.89 9.13 19.33
CA SER A 86 8.51 8.95 19.78
C SER A 86 7.67 8.03 18.87
N ASP A 87 8.27 7.52 17.79
CA ASP A 87 7.68 6.61 16.81
C ASP A 87 6.31 7.07 16.27
N ASN A 88 6.15 8.39 16.11
CA ASN A 88 4.93 9.01 15.60
C ASN A 88 5.11 9.71 14.23
N ALA A 89 6.35 9.94 13.80
CA ALA A 89 6.69 10.62 12.57
C ALA A 89 8.09 10.24 12.07
N HIS A 90 8.39 10.65 10.84
CA HIS A 90 9.74 10.74 10.33
C HIS A 90 10.15 12.21 10.21
N PHE A 91 11.45 12.46 10.17
CA PHE A 91 12.04 13.79 10.05
C PHE A 91 13.27 13.74 9.14
N VAL A 92 13.69 14.91 8.65
CA VAL A 92 14.96 15.05 7.93
C VAL A 92 16.08 15.13 8.96
N HIS A 93 16.94 14.12 9.01
CA HIS A 93 18.11 14.10 9.90
C HIS A 93 19.40 14.54 9.20
N HIS A 94 19.39 14.57 7.86
CA HIS A 94 20.48 15.02 7.00
C HIS A 94 19.89 15.61 5.72
N GLN A 95 20.33 16.80 5.31
CA GLN A 95 19.90 17.38 4.04
C GLN A 95 20.58 16.60 2.90
N PRO A 96 19.89 16.28 1.79
CA PRO A 96 20.54 15.62 0.67
C PRO A 96 21.56 16.56 0.01
N GLU A 97 22.81 16.12 -0.10
CA GLU A 97 23.93 16.91 -0.61
C GLU A 97 24.44 16.36 -1.95
N THR A 98 24.52 15.04 -2.07
CA THR A 98 25.00 14.36 -3.29
C THR A 98 23.87 14.18 -4.31
N LEU A 99 24.21 13.96 -5.58
CA LEU A 99 23.20 13.70 -6.61
C LEU A 99 22.37 12.43 -6.30
N ASP A 100 23.01 11.39 -5.78
CA ASP A 100 22.33 10.15 -5.39
C ASP A 100 21.35 10.37 -4.22
N GLU A 101 21.79 11.08 -3.17
CA GLU A 101 20.91 11.46 -2.05
C GLU A 101 19.72 12.31 -2.52
N ILE A 102 19.96 13.23 -3.46
CA ILE A 102 18.91 14.07 -4.04
C ILE A 102 17.91 13.23 -4.84
N GLU A 103 18.36 12.27 -5.65
CA GLU A 103 17.48 11.36 -6.40
C GLU A 103 16.61 10.52 -5.46
N HIS A 104 17.21 9.97 -4.41
CA HIS A 104 16.50 9.25 -3.35
C HIS A 104 15.49 10.15 -2.62
N ALA A 105 15.89 11.36 -2.22
CA ALA A 105 15.00 12.31 -1.54
C ALA A 105 13.85 12.78 -2.44
N ARG A 106 14.07 12.90 -3.76
CA ARG A 106 13.01 13.17 -4.74
C ARG A 106 12.01 12.01 -4.83
N ALA A 107 12.47 10.76 -4.77
CA ALA A 107 11.59 9.59 -4.72
C ALA A 107 10.75 9.60 -3.44
N ALA A 108 11.38 9.84 -2.28
CA ALA A 108 10.67 10.01 -1.01
C ALA A 108 9.61 11.13 -1.08
N LEU A 109 9.96 12.29 -1.66
CA LEU A 109 9.04 13.42 -1.84
C LEU A 109 7.84 13.05 -2.72
N ALA A 110 8.07 12.36 -3.85
CA ALA A 110 7.02 11.93 -4.76
C ALA A 110 6.15 10.81 -4.16
N ALA A 111 6.70 10.03 -3.23
CA ALA A 111 6.01 8.91 -2.59
C ALA A 111 5.19 9.27 -1.36
N CYS A 112 5.46 10.42 -0.73
CA CYS A 112 4.77 10.81 0.49
C CYS A 112 3.24 10.94 0.25
N PRO A 113 2.41 10.06 0.86
CA PRO A 113 0.98 9.98 0.53
C PRO A 113 0.20 11.23 0.96
N VAL A 114 0.65 11.84 2.06
CA VAL A 114 0.02 12.97 2.75
C VAL A 114 0.77 14.28 2.52
N ALA A 115 1.72 14.29 1.60
CA ALA A 115 2.52 15.45 1.25
C ALA A 115 3.19 16.11 2.49
N ALA A 116 3.66 15.31 3.43
CA ALA A 116 4.34 15.79 4.63
C ALA A 116 5.76 16.28 4.35
N ILE A 117 6.43 15.75 3.33
CA ILE A 117 7.74 16.21 2.88
C ILE A 117 7.56 17.49 2.05
N ARG A 118 8.38 18.50 2.36
CA ARG A 118 8.33 19.83 1.77
C ARG A 118 9.73 20.31 1.44
N VAL A 119 9.80 21.18 0.44
CA VAL A 119 11.00 21.88 0.02
C VAL A 119 10.67 23.36 0.11
N GLU A 120 11.24 24.03 1.10
CA GLU A 120 11.02 25.46 1.32
C GLU A 120 11.78 26.28 0.28
N THR A 121 11.05 27.15 -0.41
CA THR A 121 11.63 28.16 -1.31
C THR A 121 11.97 29.45 -0.57
N LEU A 122 12.85 30.28 -1.13
CA LEU A 122 13.14 31.62 -0.59
C LEU A 122 11.87 32.45 -0.42
N ALA A 123 10.96 32.40 -1.40
CA ALA A 123 9.70 33.13 -1.33
C ALA A 123 8.85 32.70 -0.12
N GLU A 124 8.71 31.39 0.11
CA GLU A 124 7.99 30.86 1.27
C GLU A 124 8.66 31.25 2.59
N ARG A 125 10.00 31.15 2.67
CA ARG A 125 10.75 31.56 3.87
C ARG A 125 10.53 33.04 4.17
N ARG A 126 10.64 33.92 3.16
CA ARG A 126 10.34 35.37 3.27
C ARG A 126 8.90 35.65 3.67
N HIS A 127 7.94 34.86 3.20
CA HIS A 127 6.53 35.03 3.57
C HIS A 127 6.24 34.71 5.04
N ARG A 128 7.11 33.98 5.74
CA ARG A 128 6.98 33.72 7.18
C ARG A 128 7.48 34.88 8.05
N ALA A 129 8.32 35.77 7.51
CA ALA A 129 8.82 36.94 8.23
C ALA A 129 7.75 38.04 8.34
N SER A 130 7.65 38.64 9.53
CA SER A 130 6.65 39.65 9.88
C SER A 130 7.10 41.07 9.54
N THR A 131 8.40 41.34 9.48
CA THR A 131 8.95 42.68 9.23
C THR A 131 9.84 42.73 7.98
N PRO A 132 10.02 43.91 7.36
CA PRO A 132 10.96 44.09 6.24
C PRO A 132 12.40 43.71 6.59
N GLU A 133 12.85 44.01 7.81
CA GLU A 133 14.21 43.70 8.28
C GLU A 133 14.44 42.19 8.37
N GLN A 134 13.45 41.44 8.88
CA GLN A 134 13.50 39.98 8.90
C GLN A 134 13.52 39.38 7.49
N LYS A 135 12.79 39.98 6.54
CA LYS A 135 12.81 39.54 5.14
C LYS A 135 14.17 39.77 4.50
N GLN A 136 14.79 40.93 4.76
CA GLN A 136 16.13 41.23 4.28
C GLN A 136 17.16 40.25 4.84
N LEU A 137 17.11 39.96 6.15
CA LEU A 137 18.00 38.96 6.76
C LEU A 137 17.85 37.57 6.12
N ILE A 138 16.62 37.15 5.83
CA ILE A 138 16.37 35.87 5.13
C ILE A 138 16.98 35.87 3.72
N GLU A 139 16.91 36.99 3.01
CA GLU A 139 17.51 37.12 1.68
C GLU A 139 19.03 37.11 1.74
N ASP A 140 19.62 37.77 2.75
CA ASP A 140 21.06 37.84 2.95
C ASP A 140 21.64 36.48 3.40
N ASP A 141 20.89 35.71 4.20
CA ASP A 141 21.29 34.37 4.68
C ASP A 141 21.04 33.26 3.64
N TRP A 142 20.27 33.52 2.57
CA TRP A 142 19.93 32.51 1.58
C TRP A 142 21.12 32.14 0.70
N THR A 143 21.51 30.87 0.73
CA THR A 143 22.74 30.43 0.06
C THR A 143 22.50 29.93 -1.37
N GLU A 144 23.55 29.96 -2.20
CA GLU A 144 23.52 29.31 -3.52
C GLU A 144 23.30 27.80 -3.43
N GLN A 145 23.79 27.16 -2.36
CA GLN A 145 23.56 25.74 -2.10
C GLN A 145 22.07 25.45 -1.86
N GLU A 146 21.38 26.27 -1.05
CA GLU A 146 19.94 26.15 -0.83
C GLU A 146 19.14 26.37 -2.12
N GLU A 147 19.45 27.42 -2.88
CA GLU A 147 18.81 27.68 -4.19
C GLU A 147 19.00 26.51 -5.15
N SER A 148 20.22 25.94 -5.21
CA SER A 148 20.55 24.78 -6.02
C SER A 148 19.77 23.54 -5.59
N LEU A 149 19.68 23.27 -4.29
CA LEU A 149 18.95 22.12 -3.77
C LEU A 149 17.44 22.25 -4.03
N VAL A 150 16.85 23.44 -3.82
CA VAL A 150 15.44 23.72 -4.13
C VAL A 150 15.12 23.39 -5.60
N ARG A 151 15.99 23.83 -6.53
CA ARG A 151 15.84 23.52 -7.95
C ARG A 151 15.95 22.02 -8.22
N LYS A 152 16.97 21.36 -7.67
CA LYS A 152 17.22 19.92 -7.88
C LYS A 152 16.12 19.04 -7.27
N MET A 153 15.46 19.44 -6.20
CA MET A 153 14.36 18.68 -5.59
C MET A 153 13.04 18.74 -6.37
N ALA A 154 12.91 19.64 -7.37
CA ALA A 154 11.69 19.72 -8.16
C ALA A 154 11.42 18.41 -8.95
N ILE A 155 10.22 17.85 -8.82
CA ILE A 155 9.88 16.58 -9.49
C ILE A 155 9.75 16.72 -11.01
N ASN A 156 9.33 17.89 -11.49
CA ASN A 156 9.12 18.13 -12.93
C ASN A 156 10.47 18.27 -13.66
N PRO A 157 10.81 17.37 -14.61
CA PRO A 157 12.08 17.43 -15.34
C PRO A 157 12.28 18.76 -16.09
N ALA A 158 11.22 19.44 -16.52
CA ALA A 158 11.34 20.75 -17.18
C ALA A 158 11.95 21.84 -16.28
N ARG A 159 12.00 21.63 -14.95
CA ARG A 159 12.58 22.58 -14.00
C ARG A 159 14.07 22.37 -13.70
N ASN A 160 14.59 21.16 -13.90
CA ASN A 160 15.97 20.83 -13.51
C ASN A 160 16.70 19.80 -14.38
N GLY A 161 16.06 19.28 -15.43
CA GLY A 161 16.65 18.30 -16.34
C GLY A 161 16.82 16.89 -15.77
N LEU A 162 16.44 16.65 -14.51
CA LEU A 162 16.57 15.35 -13.86
C LEU A 162 15.37 14.44 -14.18
N PRO A 163 15.56 13.11 -14.26
CA PRO A 163 14.48 12.17 -14.57
C PRO A 163 13.38 12.19 -13.50
N LYS A 164 12.17 11.76 -13.87
CA LYS A 164 11.11 11.53 -12.88
C LYS A 164 11.57 10.44 -11.90
N PRO A 165 11.22 10.54 -10.59
CA PRO A 165 11.68 9.55 -9.61
C PRO A 165 11.10 8.15 -9.79
N PHE A 166 9.92 8.06 -10.43
CA PHE A 166 9.24 6.79 -10.71
C PHE A 166 8.96 6.65 -12.20
N PRO A 167 8.99 5.41 -12.74
CA PRO A 167 9.22 4.15 -12.03
C PRO A 167 10.71 3.98 -11.62
N LYS A 168 10.96 3.38 -10.46
CA LYS A 168 12.32 3.10 -9.95
C LYS A 168 12.53 1.59 -9.92
N PRO A 169 13.64 1.04 -10.47
CA PRO A 169 13.93 -0.40 -10.42
C PRO A 169 13.89 -0.94 -9.00
N LEU A 170 13.23 -2.08 -8.80
CA LEU A 170 13.10 -2.77 -7.51
C LEU A 170 14.34 -3.63 -7.25
N LEU A 171 15.28 -3.12 -6.45
CA LEU A 171 16.49 -3.86 -6.02
C LEU A 171 17.32 -4.51 -7.15
N GLY A 172 17.24 -3.97 -8.37
CA GLY A 172 17.92 -4.56 -9.54
C GLY A 172 17.25 -5.81 -10.10
N LEU A 173 16.08 -6.20 -9.59
CA LEU A 173 15.27 -7.27 -10.16
C LEU A 173 14.86 -6.94 -11.60
N PRO A 174 14.90 -7.92 -12.51
CA PRO A 174 14.59 -7.69 -13.91
C PRO A 174 13.11 -7.36 -14.10
N ASN A 175 12.82 -6.30 -14.84
CA ASN A 175 11.45 -5.86 -15.15
C ASN A 175 10.54 -5.70 -13.91
N ALA A 176 11.10 -5.30 -12.77
CA ALA A 176 10.35 -5.02 -11.55
C ALA A 176 10.67 -3.62 -11.02
N TYR A 177 9.63 -2.90 -10.56
CA TYR A 177 9.70 -1.48 -10.25
C TYR A 177 8.86 -1.12 -9.03
N TRP A 178 9.37 -0.20 -8.23
CA TRP A 178 8.51 0.68 -7.44
C TRP A 178 7.89 1.73 -8.36
N VAL A 179 6.57 1.93 -8.24
CA VAL A 179 5.87 3.03 -8.91
C VAL A 179 5.50 4.15 -7.95
N GLY A 180 5.67 3.94 -6.65
CA GLY A 180 6.04 4.91 -5.62
C GLY A 180 5.05 6.03 -5.29
N HIS A 181 4.04 6.31 -6.11
CA HIS A 181 3.04 7.33 -5.82
C HIS A 181 2.00 6.80 -4.81
N HIS A 182 2.37 6.68 -3.53
CA HIS A 182 1.49 6.06 -2.52
C HIS A 182 0.22 6.89 -2.27
N ASN A 183 -0.82 6.24 -1.74
CA ASN A 183 -2.11 6.84 -1.50
C ASN A 183 -2.36 7.06 0.01
N GLU A 184 -2.89 8.22 0.40
CA GLU A 184 -3.28 8.45 1.80
C GLU A 184 -4.43 7.56 2.25
N ARG A 185 -5.28 7.15 1.29
CA ARG A 185 -6.43 6.27 1.53
C ARG A 185 -6.04 4.81 1.70
N SER A 186 -4.83 4.44 1.31
CA SER A 186 -4.20 3.15 1.60
C SER A 186 -3.13 3.26 2.68
N PHE A 187 -3.20 4.30 3.52
CA PHE A 187 -2.24 4.55 4.61
C PHE A 187 -0.76 4.63 4.19
N GLY A 188 -0.49 4.79 2.89
CA GLY A 188 0.85 4.78 2.34
C GLY A 188 1.34 3.43 1.83
N GLY A 189 0.43 2.50 1.52
CA GLY A 189 0.74 1.22 0.88
C GLY A 189 1.63 1.37 -0.36
N VAL A 190 2.62 0.47 -0.48
CA VAL A 190 3.68 0.49 -1.49
C VAL A 190 3.20 -0.25 -2.74
N PRO A 191 3.02 0.44 -3.88
CA PRO A 191 2.66 -0.20 -5.13
C PRO A 191 3.89 -0.70 -5.90
N TYR A 192 3.79 -1.91 -6.43
CA TYR A 192 4.83 -2.56 -7.24
C TYR A 192 4.32 -2.86 -8.65
N LEU A 193 5.20 -2.79 -9.63
CA LEU A 193 4.91 -3.19 -11.01
C LEU A 193 5.99 -4.16 -11.47
N PHE A 194 5.60 -5.34 -11.93
CA PHE A 194 6.56 -6.31 -12.47
C PHE A 194 6.01 -7.09 -13.65
N GLN A 195 6.89 -7.71 -14.43
CA GLN A 195 6.53 -8.59 -15.54
C GLN A 195 6.79 -10.05 -15.19
N ALA A 196 5.84 -10.93 -15.50
CA ALA A 196 5.96 -12.37 -15.28
C ALA A 196 5.41 -13.18 -16.48
N SER A 197 5.82 -14.43 -16.63
CA SER A 197 5.22 -15.35 -17.60
C SER A 197 3.92 -15.94 -17.04
N VAL A 198 2.83 -15.76 -17.78
CA VAL A 198 1.51 -16.34 -17.50
C VAL A 198 0.98 -16.95 -18.80
N ALA A 199 0.63 -18.23 -18.78
CA ALA A 199 0.21 -19.01 -19.94
C ALA A 199 1.17 -18.84 -21.14
N GLY A 200 2.48 -18.84 -20.85
CA GLY A 200 3.56 -18.69 -21.83
C GLY A 200 3.69 -17.29 -22.45
N LYS A 201 3.04 -16.27 -21.89
CA LYS A 201 3.12 -14.87 -22.36
C LYS A 201 3.61 -13.96 -21.25
N SER A 202 4.42 -12.97 -21.61
CA SER A 202 4.82 -11.90 -20.69
C SER A 202 3.61 -11.02 -20.35
N LYS A 203 3.34 -10.87 -19.05
CA LYS A 203 2.21 -10.11 -18.49
C LYS A 203 2.71 -9.11 -17.46
N TRP A 204 2.21 -7.88 -17.52
CA TRP A 204 2.49 -6.84 -16.53
C TRP A 204 1.48 -6.94 -15.39
N ILE A 205 1.98 -7.02 -14.17
CA ILE A 205 1.19 -7.15 -12.95
C ILE A 205 1.50 -5.96 -12.04
N LEU A 206 0.46 -5.17 -11.75
CA LEU A 206 0.48 -4.10 -10.76
C LEU A 206 -0.02 -4.67 -9.43
N VAL A 207 0.82 -4.64 -8.40
CA VAL A 207 0.49 -5.07 -7.04
C VAL A 207 0.16 -3.84 -6.21
N ASP A 208 -1.05 -3.82 -5.69
CA ASP A 208 -1.69 -2.70 -5.02
C ASP A 208 -1.66 -1.40 -5.84
N THR A 209 -2.38 -0.40 -5.36
CA THR A 209 -2.74 0.75 -6.18
C THR A 209 -1.85 1.96 -5.88
N PRO A 210 -1.07 2.48 -6.85
CA PRO A 210 -0.58 3.83 -6.73
C PRO A 210 -1.75 4.81 -6.81
N LYS A 211 -1.63 5.93 -6.11
CA LYS A 211 -2.56 7.06 -6.22
C LYS A 211 -2.80 7.41 -7.68
N TYR A 212 -4.06 7.44 -8.09
CA TYR A 212 -4.38 7.74 -9.49
C TYR A 212 -4.08 9.21 -9.80
N SER A 213 -3.04 9.45 -10.57
CA SER A 213 -2.57 10.78 -10.97
C SER A 213 -1.87 10.71 -12.32
N LYS A 214 -1.71 11.86 -13.00
CA LYS A 214 -0.97 11.93 -14.26
C LYS A 214 0.48 11.42 -14.10
N SER A 215 1.12 11.69 -12.96
CA SER A 215 2.50 11.22 -12.72
C SER A 215 2.56 9.71 -12.59
N SER A 216 1.64 9.11 -11.83
CA SER A 216 1.56 7.66 -11.65
C SER A 216 1.23 6.94 -12.94
N LEU A 217 0.26 7.46 -13.71
CA LEU A 217 -0.07 6.95 -15.04
C LEU A 217 1.14 6.99 -15.97
N ASP A 218 1.83 8.13 -16.03
CA ASP A 218 3.05 8.25 -16.85
C ASP A 218 4.12 7.26 -16.43
N ALA A 219 4.28 7.02 -15.12
CA ALA A 219 5.26 6.07 -14.62
C ALA A 219 4.93 4.64 -15.09
N VAL A 220 3.68 4.20 -14.90
CA VAL A 220 3.22 2.86 -15.33
C VAL A 220 3.31 2.72 -16.85
N VAL A 221 2.72 3.65 -17.61
CA VAL A 221 2.69 3.62 -19.09
C VAL A 221 4.09 3.67 -19.70
N SER A 222 5.05 4.33 -19.06
CA SER A 222 6.44 4.36 -19.54
C SER A 222 7.11 2.97 -19.58
N VAL A 223 6.59 2.01 -18.82
CA VAL A 223 7.08 0.63 -18.74
C VAL A 223 6.15 -0.33 -19.47
N THR A 224 4.83 -0.22 -19.25
CA THR A 224 3.85 -1.15 -19.81
C THR A 224 3.43 -0.83 -21.24
N GLY A 225 3.71 0.38 -21.71
CA GLY A 225 3.06 0.94 -22.90
C GLY A 225 1.63 1.42 -22.60
N PRO A 226 0.93 1.99 -23.62
CA PRO A 226 -0.37 2.63 -23.45
C PRO A 226 -1.50 1.67 -23.08
N GLU A 227 -1.33 0.37 -23.31
CA GLU A 227 -2.30 -0.68 -22.94
C GLU A 227 -2.36 -0.88 -21.41
N GLY A 228 -1.32 -0.46 -20.68
CA GLY A 228 -1.25 -0.60 -19.23
C GLY A 228 -0.90 -2.02 -18.75
N PRO A 229 -1.04 -2.26 -17.44
CA PRO A 229 -0.87 -3.60 -16.88
C PRO A 229 -2.00 -4.53 -17.31
N ASP A 230 -1.72 -5.83 -17.35
CA ASP A 230 -2.72 -6.86 -17.60
C ASP A 230 -3.55 -7.18 -16.35
N TYR A 231 -2.89 -7.17 -15.18
CA TYR A 231 -3.50 -7.49 -13.89
C TYR A 231 -3.26 -6.40 -12.86
N LEU A 232 -4.27 -6.13 -12.04
CA LEU A 232 -4.17 -5.37 -10.79
C LEU A 232 -4.49 -6.31 -9.63
N PHE A 233 -3.44 -6.72 -8.91
CA PHE A 233 -3.54 -7.60 -7.76
C PHE A 233 -3.71 -6.77 -6.49
N LEU A 234 -4.85 -6.93 -5.81
CA LEU A 234 -5.18 -6.21 -4.58
C LEU A 234 -4.97 -7.14 -3.38
N THR A 235 -3.96 -6.86 -2.55
CA THR A 235 -3.52 -7.76 -1.48
C THR A 235 -4.56 -7.95 -0.38
N HIS A 236 -5.25 -6.87 -0.02
CA HIS A 236 -6.29 -6.85 1.01
C HIS A 236 -7.08 -5.53 0.96
N VAL A 237 -8.15 -5.44 1.73
CA VAL A 237 -9.08 -4.30 1.73
C VAL A 237 -8.42 -2.93 1.91
N ASP A 238 -7.38 -2.79 2.75
CA ASP A 238 -6.77 -1.49 3.05
C ASP A 238 -6.06 -0.85 1.84
N ASP A 239 -5.57 -1.65 0.90
CA ASP A 239 -4.68 -1.21 -0.20
C ASP A 239 -5.39 -1.08 -1.57
N THR A 240 -6.71 -0.90 -1.53
CA THR A 240 -7.58 -0.87 -2.73
C THR A 240 -7.81 0.54 -3.31
N ALA A 241 -7.24 1.58 -2.72
CA ALA A 241 -7.57 2.97 -3.05
C ALA A 241 -7.36 3.33 -4.54
N ASP A 242 -8.39 3.87 -5.18
CA ASP A 242 -8.40 4.24 -6.61
C ASP A 242 -8.39 3.07 -7.62
N HIS A 243 -8.55 1.79 -7.19
CA HIS A 243 -8.60 0.63 -8.10
C HIS A 243 -9.57 0.84 -9.28
N GLY A 244 -10.78 1.33 -9.03
CA GLY A 244 -11.78 1.59 -10.07
C GLY A 244 -11.36 2.67 -11.08
N LYS A 245 -10.53 3.65 -10.69
CA LYS A 245 -9.99 4.66 -11.62
C LYS A 245 -8.95 4.06 -12.55
N TRP A 246 -8.12 3.15 -12.05
CA TRP A 246 -7.16 2.40 -12.87
C TRP A 246 -7.89 1.48 -13.86
N ALA A 247 -8.88 0.72 -13.41
CA ALA A 247 -9.71 -0.11 -14.28
C ALA A 247 -10.47 0.70 -15.34
N SER A 248 -10.99 1.87 -14.96
CA SER A 248 -11.65 2.78 -15.91
C SER A 248 -10.68 3.32 -16.98
N HIS A 249 -9.39 3.46 -16.66
CA HIS A 249 -8.38 3.97 -17.59
C HIS A 249 -7.83 2.87 -18.51
N PHE A 250 -7.72 1.64 -18.01
CA PHE A 250 -7.22 0.48 -18.75
C PHE A 250 -8.32 -0.58 -18.86
N PRO A 251 -9.15 -0.56 -19.93
CA PRO A 251 -10.31 -1.44 -20.04
C PRO A 251 -10.00 -2.94 -20.09
N SER A 252 -8.77 -3.32 -20.42
CA SER A 252 -8.29 -4.72 -20.41
C SER A 252 -7.74 -5.18 -19.07
N LEU A 253 -7.58 -4.27 -18.10
CA LEU A 253 -7.02 -4.56 -16.78
C LEU A 253 -7.98 -5.46 -16.00
N GLN A 254 -7.48 -6.60 -15.53
CA GLN A 254 -8.24 -7.50 -14.67
C GLN A 254 -7.84 -7.28 -13.21
N ARG A 255 -8.77 -6.80 -12.39
CA ARG A 255 -8.58 -6.69 -10.94
C ARG A 255 -8.80 -8.06 -10.30
N ILE A 256 -7.90 -8.39 -9.38
CA ILE A 256 -7.96 -9.61 -8.59
C ILE A 256 -8.14 -9.22 -7.13
N PHE A 257 -9.15 -9.78 -6.47
CA PHE A 257 -9.43 -9.55 -5.05
C PHE A 257 -10.03 -10.80 -4.41
N HIS A 258 -10.04 -10.88 -3.09
CA HIS A 258 -10.54 -12.04 -2.36
C HIS A 258 -11.85 -11.74 -1.62
N ASP A 259 -12.83 -12.65 -1.74
CA ASP A 259 -14.19 -12.48 -1.19
C ASP A 259 -14.25 -12.35 0.34
N GLY A 260 -13.27 -12.92 1.03
CA GLY A 260 -13.07 -12.80 2.48
C GLY A 260 -12.99 -11.36 3.00
N ASP A 261 -12.70 -10.38 2.13
CA ASP A 261 -12.64 -8.95 2.48
C ASP A 261 -13.89 -8.17 2.01
N LEU A 262 -14.96 -8.86 1.62
CA LEU A 262 -16.26 -8.27 1.32
C LEU A 262 -17.16 -8.19 2.56
N GLY A 263 -18.35 -7.58 2.39
CA GLY A 263 -19.37 -7.53 3.43
C GLY A 263 -18.90 -6.82 4.71
N GLU A 264 -19.03 -7.48 5.87
CA GLU A 264 -18.61 -6.90 7.15
C GLU A 264 -17.08 -6.73 7.29
N HIS A 265 -16.30 -7.40 6.45
CA HIS A 265 -14.85 -7.30 6.40
C HIS A 265 -14.37 -6.24 5.39
N ASN A 266 -15.29 -5.64 4.62
CA ASN A 266 -15.02 -4.44 3.84
C ASN A 266 -15.21 -3.18 4.70
N TRP A 267 -14.31 -2.92 5.64
CA TRP A 267 -14.43 -1.75 6.53
C TRP A 267 -14.18 -0.41 5.83
N LEU A 268 -13.67 -0.41 4.59
CA LEU A 268 -13.63 0.79 3.75
C LEU A 268 -14.99 1.14 3.13
N GLY A 269 -15.91 0.16 3.05
CA GLY A 269 -17.25 0.35 2.49
C GLY A 269 -17.28 0.53 0.97
N ASP A 270 -16.23 0.14 0.26
CA ASP A 270 -16.20 0.17 -1.21
C ASP A 270 -16.87 -1.08 -1.78
N GLU A 271 -18.19 -1.02 -2.00
CA GLU A 271 -18.97 -2.14 -2.52
C GLU A 271 -18.53 -2.57 -3.93
N THR A 272 -17.81 -1.73 -4.68
CA THR A 272 -17.32 -2.06 -6.03
C THR A 272 -16.21 -3.12 -6.06
N LEU A 273 -15.67 -3.48 -4.89
CA LEU A 273 -14.74 -4.60 -4.73
C LEU A 273 -15.40 -5.96 -5.00
N ALA A 274 -16.73 -6.07 -4.88
CA ALA A 274 -17.45 -7.28 -5.26
C ALA A 274 -17.52 -7.49 -6.79
N ASP A 275 -17.32 -6.41 -7.55
CA ASP A 275 -17.42 -6.38 -9.02
C ASP A 275 -16.04 -6.39 -9.70
N VAL A 276 -15.01 -6.92 -9.04
CA VAL A 276 -13.70 -7.14 -9.69
C VAL A 276 -13.78 -8.25 -10.73
N GLU A 277 -12.89 -8.22 -11.70
CA GLU A 277 -12.91 -9.15 -12.84
C GLU A 277 -12.58 -10.59 -12.40
N ILE A 278 -11.75 -10.76 -11.37
CA ILE A 278 -11.37 -12.05 -10.79
C ILE A 278 -11.57 -11.98 -9.27
N LEU A 279 -12.69 -12.52 -8.79
CA LEU A 279 -12.99 -12.63 -7.37
C LEU A 279 -12.63 -14.03 -6.87
N LEU A 280 -11.63 -14.13 -6.00
CA LEU A 280 -11.18 -15.37 -5.39
C LEU A 280 -12.11 -15.76 -4.25
N SER A 281 -12.50 -17.04 -4.20
CA SER A 281 -13.40 -17.56 -3.18
C SER A 281 -12.67 -18.31 -2.08
N LYS A 282 -12.96 -17.99 -0.82
CA LYS A 282 -12.44 -18.74 0.34
C LYS A 282 -12.71 -20.24 0.21
N GLN A 283 -11.68 -21.06 0.43
CA GLN A 283 -11.83 -22.51 0.53
C GLN A 283 -11.79 -22.98 1.98
N PRO A 284 -12.61 -23.98 2.38
CA PRO A 284 -12.43 -24.66 3.65
C PRO A 284 -11.08 -25.38 3.66
N ARG A 285 -10.33 -25.26 4.75
CA ARG A 285 -9.04 -25.93 4.94
C ARG A 285 -9.14 -26.93 6.08
N SER A 286 -8.59 -28.13 5.89
CA SER A 286 -8.42 -29.12 6.96
C SER A 286 -7.17 -28.85 7.80
N ASP A 287 -6.14 -28.24 7.20
CA ASP A 287 -4.92 -27.79 7.85
C ASP A 287 -4.73 -26.29 7.57
N GLU A 288 -4.72 -25.48 8.62
CA GLU A 288 -4.59 -24.02 8.50
C GLU A 288 -3.19 -23.56 8.07
N THR A 289 -2.17 -24.43 8.19
CA THR A 289 -0.78 -24.13 7.79
C THR A 289 -0.53 -24.33 6.29
N VAL A 290 -1.41 -25.09 5.62
CA VAL A 290 -1.36 -25.27 4.16
C VAL A 290 -2.12 -24.13 3.50
N LEU A 291 -1.41 -23.34 2.70
CA LEU A 291 -2.00 -22.20 2.00
C LEU A 291 -2.82 -22.66 0.80
N THR A 292 -4.05 -22.15 0.65
CA THR A 292 -4.80 -22.30 -0.59
C THR A 292 -4.11 -21.48 -1.68
N ALA A 293 -3.77 -22.14 -2.78
CA ALA A 293 -3.10 -21.53 -3.91
C ALA A 293 -4.05 -21.37 -5.10
N TYR A 294 -3.88 -20.29 -5.86
CA TYR A 294 -4.62 -20.01 -7.09
C TYR A 294 -3.65 -19.63 -8.21
N GLN A 295 -4.01 -19.97 -9.44
CA GLN A 295 -3.45 -19.30 -10.61
C GLN A 295 -3.92 -17.85 -10.64
N ILE A 296 -3.24 -17.02 -11.43
CA ILE A 296 -3.58 -15.60 -11.55
C ILE A 296 -4.98 -15.35 -12.15
N ASP A 297 -5.53 -16.31 -12.89
CA ASP A 297 -6.90 -16.27 -13.42
C ASP A 297 -7.98 -16.66 -12.39
N GLY A 298 -7.58 -17.00 -11.16
CA GLY A 298 -8.45 -17.41 -10.06
C GLY A 298 -8.73 -18.91 -9.97
N THR A 299 -8.18 -19.72 -10.88
CA THR A 299 -8.30 -21.19 -10.80
C THR A 299 -7.60 -21.72 -9.56
N ILE A 300 -8.32 -22.51 -8.74
CA ILE A 300 -7.74 -23.15 -7.56
C ILE A 300 -6.74 -24.21 -7.99
N LEU A 301 -5.56 -24.17 -7.37
CA LEU A 301 -4.48 -25.09 -7.61
C LEU A 301 -4.54 -26.30 -6.67
N SER A 302 -4.11 -27.47 -7.16
CA SER A 302 -3.96 -28.67 -6.32
C SER A 302 -2.82 -28.49 -5.31
N GLU A 303 -2.79 -29.30 -4.24
CA GLU A 303 -1.72 -29.24 -3.23
C GLU A 303 -0.30 -29.47 -3.80
N LYS A 304 -0.17 -30.09 -4.98
CA LYS A 304 1.11 -30.36 -5.67
C LYS A 304 1.40 -29.38 -6.81
N TRP A 305 0.85 -28.17 -6.72
CA TRP A 305 1.02 -27.15 -7.75
C TRP A 305 2.47 -26.79 -8.05
N GLN A 306 3.37 -26.90 -7.06
CA GLN A 306 4.79 -26.60 -7.24
C GLN A 306 5.44 -27.48 -8.31
N ASP A 307 4.97 -28.71 -8.49
CA ASP A 307 5.50 -29.68 -9.46
C ASP A 307 4.93 -29.49 -10.88
N THR A 308 3.80 -28.80 -11.01
CA THR A 308 2.96 -28.83 -12.23
C THR A 308 2.71 -27.46 -12.84
N LEU A 309 2.91 -26.39 -12.07
CA LEU A 309 2.58 -25.05 -12.53
C LEU A 309 3.66 -24.49 -13.46
N GLU A 310 3.22 -24.08 -14.65
CA GLU A 310 4.04 -23.43 -15.66
C GLU A 310 4.16 -21.91 -15.45
N ASP A 311 3.15 -21.28 -14.87
CA ASP A 311 3.14 -19.84 -14.60
C ASP A 311 4.22 -19.45 -13.57
N ASP A 312 4.85 -18.31 -13.79
CA ASP A 312 5.84 -17.76 -12.86
C ASP A 312 5.18 -17.18 -11.60
N VAL A 313 3.85 -17.10 -11.54
CA VAL A 313 3.13 -16.46 -10.44
C VAL A 313 2.08 -17.36 -9.81
N VAL A 314 1.96 -17.28 -8.49
CA VAL A 314 0.95 -17.98 -7.68
C VAL A 314 0.36 -17.03 -6.67
N ILE A 315 -0.96 -17.05 -6.55
CA ILE A 315 -1.67 -16.34 -5.49
C ILE A 315 -1.83 -17.30 -4.32
N LEU A 316 -1.53 -16.82 -3.11
CA LEU A 316 -1.64 -17.59 -1.88
C LEU A 316 -2.60 -16.87 -0.94
N HIS A 317 -3.64 -17.55 -0.49
CA HIS A 317 -4.53 -16.99 0.53
C HIS A 317 -3.87 -17.08 1.91
N THR A 318 -3.61 -15.91 2.50
CA THR A 318 -2.86 -15.71 3.74
C THR A 318 -3.70 -14.94 4.76
N PRO A 319 -4.85 -15.50 5.20
CA PRO A 319 -5.75 -14.80 6.10
C PRO A 319 -5.08 -14.49 7.43
N GLY A 320 -5.54 -13.43 8.09
CA GLY A 320 -5.14 -13.08 9.45
C GLY A 320 -4.95 -11.59 9.66
N HIS A 321 -4.33 -10.88 8.71
CA HIS A 321 -4.38 -9.42 8.71
C HIS A 321 -5.81 -8.95 8.42
N SER A 322 -6.36 -9.42 7.30
CA SER A 322 -7.79 -9.46 7.00
C SER A 322 -8.21 -10.90 6.65
N PRO A 323 -9.50 -11.25 6.68
CA PRO A 323 -9.94 -12.60 6.32
C PRO A 323 -9.71 -12.95 4.84
N GLY A 324 -9.61 -11.94 3.97
CA GLY A 324 -9.31 -12.05 2.54
C GLY A 324 -7.87 -11.72 2.15
N SER A 325 -6.94 -11.52 3.09
CA SER A 325 -5.54 -11.22 2.76
C SER A 325 -4.93 -12.28 1.84
N ILE A 326 -4.27 -11.84 0.76
CA ILE A 326 -3.59 -12.69 -0.22
C ILE A 326 -2.17 -12.19 -0.50
N CYS A 327 -1.24 -13.12 -0.66
CA CYS A 327 0.12 -12.86 -1.15
C CYS A 327 0.24 -13.26 -2.63
N LEU A 328 1.09 -12.56 -3.38
CA LEU A 328 1.49 -12.95 -4.74
C LEU A 328 2.94 -13.43 -4.72
N TYR A 329 3.15 -14.71 -5.01
CA TYR A 329 4.47 -15.30 -5.12
C TYR A 329 4.92 -15.31 -6.58
N TRP A 330 5.93 -14.48 -6.89
CA TRP A 330 6.66 -14.51 -8.15
C TRP A 330 7.83 -15.49 -8.00
N ARG A 331 7.67 -16.67 -8.60
CA ARG A 331 8.55 -17.83 -8.50
C ARG A 331 9.82 -17.62 -9.31
N SER A 332 10.94 -18.09 -8.77
CA SER A 332 12.18 -18.20 -9.54
C SER A 332 11.98 -19.16 -10.71
N ASN A 333 12.23 -18.70 -11.93
CA ASN A 333 12.36 -19.55 -13.09
C ASN A 333 13.84 -19.65 -13.48
N LYS A 334 14.52 -20.72 -13.03
CA LYS A 334 15.96 -20.95 -13.25
C LYS A 334 16.36 -21.13 -14.72
N LEU A 335 15.39 -21.20 -15.64
CA LEU A 335 15.61 -21.31 -17.08
C LEU A 335 15.38 -19.99 -17.83
N SER A 336 14.93 -18.93 -17.14
CA SER A 336 14.71 -17.61 -17.71
C SER A 336 16.02 -16.81 -17.83
N LYS A 337 16.11 -15.92 -18.82
CA LYS A 337 17.20 -14.94 -18.94
C LYS A 337 17.10 -13.82 -17.89
N ASP A 338 15.92 -13.65 -17.32
CA ASP A 338 15.57 -12.66 -16.30
C ASP A 338 15.47 -13.36 -14.93
N GLN A 339 16.54 -14.06 -14.53
CA GLN A 339 16.56 -14.86 -13.31
C GLN A 339 16.50 -13.99 -12.05
N HIS A 340 15.64 -14.39 -11.12
CA HIS A 340 15.58 -13.89 -9.75
C HIS A 340 15.36 -15.08 -8.81
N ASP A 341 15.59 -14.92 -7.51
CA ASP A 341 15.55 -16.02 -6.53
C ASP A 341 14.21 -16.08 -5.76
N GLY A 342 13.13 -15.65 -6.42
CA GLY A 342 11.77 -15.64 -5.89
C GLY A 342 11.43 -14.42 -5.02
N VAL A 343 10.26 -13.84 -5.27
CA VAL A 343 9.74 -12.65 -4.57
C VAL A 343 8.33 -12.93 -4.07
N VAL A 344 8.03 -12.61 -2.81
CA VAL A 344 6.66 -12.63 -2.30
C VAL A 344 6.20 -11.21 -2.05
N PHE A 345 5.17 -10.78 -2.75
CA PHE A 345 4.44 -9.56 -2.44
C PHE A 345 3.38 -9.88 -1.39
N THR A 346 3.53 -9.31 -0.20
CA THR A 346 2.84 -9.81 1.00
C THR A 346 1.69 -8.94 1.49
N GLY A 347 1.53 -7.73 0.93
CA GLY A 347 0.67 -6.72 1.54
C GLY A 347 1.08 -6.51 2.99
N ASP A 348 0.12 -6.60 3.91
CA ASP A 348 0.35 -6.49 5.35
C ASP A 348 0.49 -7.86 6.05
N THR A 349 0.67 -8.94 5.29
CA THR A 349 0.89 -10.27 5.88
C THR A 349 2.24 -10.37 6.60
N TYR A 350 3.30 -9.85 5.99
CA TYR A 350 4.68 -9.98 6.50
C TYR A 350 5.59 -8.92 5.89
N GLY A 351 6.38 -8.20 6.69
CA GLY A 351 7.28 -7.16 6.19
C GLY A 351 8.35 -6.77 7.21
N TYR A 352 9.33 -5.97 6.78
CA TYR A 352 10.33 -5.42 7.69
C TYR A 352 9.88 -4.06 8.23
N THR A 353 9.96 -3.88 9.54
CA THR A 353 9.70 -2.60 10.20
C THR A 353 10.95 -2.10 10.87
N THR A 354 11.29 -0.83 10.65
CA THR A 354 12.37 -0.13 11.37
C THR A 354 11.97 0.31 12.80
N ARG A 355 10.78 -0.07 13.29
CA ARG A 355 10.34 0.24 14.66
C ARG A 355 11.18 -0.55 15.67
N ASN A 356 11.43 0.02 16.84
CA ASN A 356 12.14 -0.63 17.96
C ASN A 356 13.50 -1.24 17.59
N GLY A 357 14.24 -0.64 16.65
CA GLY A 357 15.56 -1.13 16.25
C GLY A 357 15.57 -2.07 15.05
N GLY A 358 14.41 -2.37 14.46
CA GLY A 358 14.34 -3.11 13.20
C GLY A 358 14.07 -4.60 13.38
N GLN A 359 12.97 -5.10 12.84
CA GLN A 359 12.67 -6.54 12.82
C GLN A 359 11.66 -6.88 11.71
N MET A 360 11.62 -8.16 11.32
CA MET A 360 10.48 -8.68 10.57
C MET A 360 9.24 -8.70 11.47
N THR A 361 8.08 -8.38 10.91
CA THR A 361 6.81 -8.26 11.62
C THR A 361 5.65 -8.71 10.74
N ALA A 362 4.55 -9.11 11.38
CA ALA A 362 3.25 -9.30 10.74
C ALA A 362 2.23 -8.27 11.25
N PHE A 363 2.74 -7.09 11.63
CA PHE A 363 1.95 -5.92 12.02
C PHE A 363 0.82 -6.24 13.02
N PRO A 364 1.10 -6.91 14.15
CA PRO A 364 0.07 -7.43 15.06
C PRO A 364 -0.94 -6.37 15.49
N ARG A 365 -0.54 -5.09 15.56
CA ARG A 365 -1.42 -3.96 15.87
C ARG A 365 -2.69 -3.94 15.02
N TYR A 366 -2.56 -4.27 13.74
CA TYR A 366 -3.61 -4.13 12.71
C TYR A 366 -4.24 -5.46 12.29
N GLY A 367 -3.72 -6.60 12.75
CA GLY A 367 -4.26 -7.90 12.38
C GLY A 367 -5.64 -8.21 12.96
N ASN A 368 -6.52 -8.76 12.13
CA ASN A 368 -7.86 -9.23 12.47
C ASN A 368 -7.85 -10.49 13.34
N ASN A 369 -7.02 -11.49 13.00
CA ASN A 369 -6.86 -12.74 13.74
C ASN A 369 -5.39 -13.17 13.74
N LEU A 370 -4.71 -12.97 14.87
CA LEU A 370 -3.26 -13.19 14.99
C LEU A 370 -2.87 -14.67 14.95
N ARG A 371 -3.74 -15.57 15.40
CA ARG A 371 -3.49 -17.01 15.32
C ARG A 371 -3.50 -17.49 13.88
N THR A 372 -4.53 -17.09 13.13
CA THR A 372 -4.61 -17.41 11.70
C THR A 372 -3.46 -16.77 10.93
N LEU A 373 -3.07 -15.53 11.29
CA LEU A 373 -1.92 -14.87 10.68
C LEU A 373 -0.61 -15.63 10.90
N ALA A 374 -0.36 -16.13 12.12
CA ALA A 374 0.82 -16.94 12.42
C ALA A 374 0.87 -18.25 11.62
N ASN A 375 -0.29 -18.90 11.43
CA ASN A 375 -0.39 -20.10 10.58
C ASN A 375 -0.09 -19.76 9.12
N SER A 376 -0.61 -18.63 8.62
CA SER A 376 -0.34 -18.12 7.26
C SER A 376 1.14 -17.84 7.03
N LEU A 377 1.84 -17.22 7.99
CA LEU A 377 3.29 -16.97 7.91
C LEU A 377 4.07 -18.27 7.72
N THR A 378 3.78 -19.27 8.55
CA THR A 378 4.50 -20.55 8.53
C THR A 378 4.39 -21.22 7.16
N GLY A 379 3.23 -21.11 6.50
CA GLY A 379 3.01 -21.61 5.15
C GLY A 379 3.96 -20.99 4.11
N LEU A 380 4.36 -19.71 4.27
CA LEU A 380 5.29 -19.04 3.36
C LEU A 380 6.72 -19.61 3.44
N LEU A 381 7.14 -20.22 4.54
CA LEU A 381 8.47 -20.85 4.65
C LEU A 381 8.66 -22.06 3.74
N SER A 382 7.57 -22.65 3.25
CA SER A 382 7.60 -23.76 2.30
C SER A 382 8.01 -23.35 0.87
N LEU A 383 8.05 -22.05 0.61
CA LEU A 383 8.34 -21.46 -0.70
C LEU A 383 9.83 -21.13 -0.84
N ASP A 384 10.31 -21.01 -2.09
CA ASP A 384 11.69 -20.63 -2.42
C ASP A 384 11.79 -19.15 -2.81
N TRP A 385 11.76 -18.26 -1.82
CA TRP A 385 11.91 -16.81 -2.01
C TRP A 385 13.17 -16.27 -1.33
N HIS A 386 13.68 -15.16 -1.86
CA HIS A 386 14.77 -14.36 -1.30
C HIS A 386 14.39 -12.89 -1.13
N THR A 387 13.17 -12.50 -1.48
CA THR A 387 12.69 -11.13 -1.28
C THR A 387 11.26 -11.13 -0.76
N ILE A 388 11.03 -10.36 0.32
CA ILE A 388 9.70 -10.00 0.81
C ILE A 388 9.44 -8.53 0.46
N ALA A 389 8.39 -8.29 -0.32
CA ALA A 389 7.96 -6.96 -0.75
C ALA A 389 6.59 -6.63 -0.14
N PRO A 390 6.56 -5.94 1.02
CA PRO A 390 5.31 -5.69 1.74
C PRO A 390 4.55 -4.47 1.20
N GLY A 391 3.26 -4.39 1.54
CA GLY A 391 2.43 -3.20 1.35
C GLY A 391 2.87 -2.07 2.29
N HIS A 392 3.22 -2.39 3.54
CA HIS A 392 3.78 -1.43 4.49
C HIS A 392 5.13 -1.88 5.05
N GLY A 393 5.99 -0.91 5.37
CA GLY A 393 7.35 -1.17 5.85
C GLY A 393 8.37 -1.15 4.73
N GLU A 394 9.45 -1.93 4.89
CA GLU A 394 10.59 -1.97 3.98
C GLU A 394 10.74 -3.35 3.34
N VAL A 395 11.23 -3.36 2.09
CA VAL A 395 11.55 -4.59 1.37
C VAL A 395 12.70 -5.29 2.07
N ARG A 396 12.55 -6.60 2.32
CA ARG A 396 13.61 -7.44 2.88
C ARG A 396 14.20 -8.32 1.80
N ASP A 397 15.46 -8.09 1.48
CA ASP A 397 16.23 -8.85 0.50
C ASP A 397 17.31 -9.70 1.17
N TYR A 398 17.37 -10.97 0.77
CA TYR A 398 18.31 -11.98 1.24
C TYR A 398 19.30 -12.39 0.14
N SER A 399 19.17 -11.90 -1.10
CA SER A 399 20.01 -12.30 -2.24
C SER A 399 21.50 -11.97 -2.05
N ASN A 400 21.80 -10.91 -1.29
CA ASN A 400 23.16 -10.49 -0.98
C ASN A 400 23.74 -11.13 0.30
N HIS A 401 23.06 -12.12 0.88
CA HIS A 401 23.55 -12.79 2.09
C HIS A 401 24.72 -13.73 1.75
N ASN A 402 25.87 -13.56 2.41
CA ASN A 402 27.10 -14.33 2.15
C ASN A 402 27.05 -15.81 2.64
N GLY A 403 25.86 -16.35 2.90
CA GLY A 403 25.64 -17.70 3.42
C GLY A 403 25.26 -18.69 2.33
N SER A 404 25.23 -19.97 2.68
CA SER A 404 24.60 -21.01 1.86
C SER A 404 23.08 -20.82 1.78
N ALA A 405 22.41 -21.52 0.86
CA ALA A 405 20.95 -21.51 0.77
C ALA A 405 20.29 -22.00 2.08
N ASP A 406 20.91 -22.95 2.78
CA ASP A 406 20.44 -23.42 4.08
C ASP A 406 20.56 -22.34 5.15
N ASP A 407 21.66 -21.58 5.17
CA ASP A 407 21.84 -20.45 6.09
C ASP A 407 20.76 -19.37 5.88
N VAL A 408 20.44 -19.08 4.61
CA VAL A 408 19.36 -18.13 4.27
C VAL A 408 18.01 -18.66 4.76
N LYS A 409 17.70 -19.94 4.53
CA LYS A 409 16.46 -20.57 5.02
C LYS A 409 16.37 -20.55 6.55
N GLU A 410 17.49 -20.74 7.23
CA GLU A 410 17.54 -20.70 8.69
C GLU A 410 17.34 -19.29 9.25
N LEU A 411 17.93 -18.28 8.60
CA LEU A 411 17.68 -16.87 8.90
C LEU A 411 16.21 -16.48 8.67
N GLN A 412 15.63 -16.87 7.53
CA GLN A 412 14.21 -16.65 7.22
C GLN A 412 13.31 -17.23 8.31
N ARG A 413 13.60 -18.45 8.77
CA ARG A 413 12.86 -19.11 9.85
C ARG A 413 13.02 -18.37 11.18
N ALA A 414 14.22 -17.93 11.52
CA ALA A 414 14.49 -17.21 12.77
C ALA A 414 13.80 -15.83 12.81
N GLU A 415 13.88 -15.06 11.73
CA GLU A 415 13.21 -13.76 11.63
C GLU A 415 11.68 -13.92 11.64
N MET A 416 11.13 -14.96 10.98
CA MET A 416 9.70 -15.23 11.00
C MET A 416 9.22 -15.69 12.38
N GLN A 417 10.00 -16.52 13.07
CA GLN A 417 9.71 -16.91 14.45
C GLN A 417 9.61 -15.69 15.37
N THR A 418 10.46 -14.69 15.17
CA THR A 418 10.39 -13.41 15.90
C THR A 418 9.05 -12.70 15.65
N ALA A 419 8.56 -12.66 14.41
CA ALA A 419 7.24 -12.08 14.10
C ALA A 419 6.07 -12.88 14.71
N VAL A 420 6.17 -14.21 14.76
CA VAL A 420 5.17 -15.08 15.41
C VAL A 420 5.15 -14.85 16.92
N GLU A 421 6.32 -14.72 17.55
CA GLU A 421 6.46 -14.40 18.97
C GLU A 421 5.93 -13.00 19.31
N GLU A 422 6.20 -12.01 18.44
CA GLU A 422 5.63 -10.66 18.54
C GLU A 422 4.11 -10.72 18.59
N MET A 423 3.49 -11.44 17.65
CA MET A 423 2.05 -11.68 17.69
C MET A 423 1.65 -12.32 19.01
N MET A 424 2.26 -13.44 19.42
CA MET A 424 1.94 -14.19 20.66
C MET A 424 1.95 -13.30 21.90
N SER A 425 2.94 -12.42 22.00
CA SER A 425 3.10 -11.52 23.15
C SER A 425 2.05 -10.39 23.21
N SER A 426 1.36 -10.10 22.11
CA SER A 426 0.39 -8.99 22.04
C SER A 426 -0.90 -9.22 22.83
N GLY A 427 -1.14 -10.44 23.33
CA GLY A 427 -2.30 -10.78 24.17
C GLY A 427 -3.65 -10.83 23.44
N ARG A 428 -3.67 -10.74 22.10
CA ARG A 428 -4.88 -10.82 21.24
C ARG A 428 -4.95 -12.16 20.47
N TRP A 429 -4.82 -13.28 21.19
CA TRP A 429 -4.72 -14.65 20.63
C TRP A 429 -5.93 -15.53 20.84
#